data_AF-A0A2G6IBK0-F1
#
_entry.id   AF-A0A2G6IBK0-F1
#
_cell.length_a   1.000
_cell.length_b   1.000
_cell.length_c   1.000
_cell.angle_alpha   90.00
_cell.angle_beta   90.00
_cell.angle_gamma   90.00
#
_symmetry.space_group_name_H-M   'P 1'
#
loop_
_entity.id
_entity.type
_entity.pdbx_description
1 polymer ?
#
loop_
_entity_poly.entity_id
_entity_poly.type
_entity_poly.pdbx_seq_one_letter_code
_entity_poly.pdbx_strand_id
1 'polypeptide(L)'
;MKKRLLFCFGLIATTSAAFATPYDGIYRPASANGAAWTCRSMDGGMDGGAVAIQGDRLQGVGNSCLLTNPVDVRGMSATLYDAECSGEGATYTERLMLMKSHDGGVVVIRDGWAANWARCN
;
A
#
# COMPACT_ATOMS: atom_id res chain seq x y z
N MET A 1 60.29 2.07 12.14
CA MET A 1 59.05 1.40 12.62
C MET A 1 57.87 1.87 11.78
N LYS A 2 57.33 1.04 10.88
CA LYS A 2 56.17 1.36 10.02
C LYS A 2 54.90 0.84 10.69
N LYS A 3 54.05 1.72 11.23
CA LYS A 3 52.73 1.36 11.78
C LYS A 3 51.78 1.07 10.61
N ARG A 4 51.37 -0.19 10.48
CA ARG A 4 50.32 -0.61 9.53
C ARG A 4 48.97 -0.23 10.14
N LEU A 5 48.29 0.73 9.52
CA LEU A 5 46.92 1.08 9.86
C LEU A 5 46.00 0.06 9.16
N LEU A 6 45.42 -0.88 9.91
CA LEU A 6 44.36 -1.75 9.38
C LEU A 6 43.07 -0.93 9.32
N PHE A 7 42.54 -0.72 8.12
CA PHE A 7 41.25 -0.09 7.88
C PHE A 7 40.18 -1.18 7.92
N CYS A 8 39.44 -1.30 9.04
CA CYS A 8 38.27 -2.16 9.12
C CYS A 8 37.12 -1.54 8.31
N PHE A 9 36.83 -2.11 7.14
CA PHE A 9 35.68 -1.76 6.32
C PHE A 9 34.42 -2.37 6.96
N GLY A 10 33.77 -1.62 7.85
CA GLY A 10 32.52 -2.03 8.48
C GLY A 10 31.36 -1.94 7.50
N LEU A 11 30.76 -3.08 7.15
CA LEU A 11 29.57 -3.16 6.31
C LEU A 11 28.37 -2.65 7.11
N ILE A 12 27.93 -1.41 6.84
CA ILE A 12 26.72 -0.85 7.46
C ILE A 12 25.51 -1.43 6.71
N ALA A 13 24.85 -2.41 7.32
CA ALA A 13 23.55 -2.88 6.84
C ALA A 13 22.49 -1.84 7.20
N THR A 14 21.97 -1.14 6.19
CA THR A 14 20.83 -0.24 6.36
C THR A 14 19.55 -1.06 6.46
N THR A 15 18.99 -1.20 7.66
CA THR A 15 17.65 -1.75 7.85
C THR A 15 16.62 -0.72 7.39
N SER A 16 15.90 -1.01 6.31
CA SER A 16 14.75 -0.21 5.89
C SER A 16 13.66 -0.30 6.96
N ALA A 17 13.39 0.80 7.65
CA ALA A 17 12.26 0.89 8.56
C ALA A 17 10.96 0.88 7.74
N ALA A 18 10.20 -0.21 7.83
CA ALA A 18 8.83 -0.22 7.35
C ALA A 18 8.00 0.67 8.30
N PHE A 19 7.67 1.88 7.86
CA PHE A 19 6.83 2.79 8.62
C PHE A 19 5.36 2.40 8.41
N ALA A 20 4.67 2.12 9.50
CA ALA A 20 3.23 1.89 9.45
C ALA A 20 2.53 3.17 8.96
N THR A 21 1.72 3.05 7.90
CA THR A 21 0.93 4.19 7.42
C THR A 21 -0.42 4.23 8.14
N PRO A 22 -1.12 5.39 8.13
CA PRO A 22 -2.49 5.44 8.60
C PRO A 22 -3.39 4.42 7.89
N TYR A 23 -3.07 4.04 6.66
CA TYR A 23 -3.90 3.19 5.81
C TYR A 23 -3.58 1.71 5.93
N ASP A 24 -2.61 1.30 6.75
CA ASP A 24 -2.22 -0.10 6.88
C ASP A 24 -3.38 -0.99 7.34
N GLY A 25 -3.58 -2.11 6.65
CA GLY A 25 -4.63 -3.07 6.97
C GLY A 25 -4.96 -4.03 5.83
N ILE A 26 -5.79 -5.01 6.19
CA ILE A 26 -6.43 -5.94 5.27
C ILE A 26 -7.87 -5.45 5.09
N TYR A 27 -8.35 -5.50 3.85
CA TYR A 27 -9.63 -4.97 3.45
C TYR A 27 -10.32 -5.89 2.44
N ARG A 28 -11.57 -5.57 2.17
CA ARG A 28 -12.39 -6.14 1.09
C ARG A 28 -13.25 -5.04 0.47
N PRO A 29 -13.78 -5.20 -0.75
CA PRO A 29 -14.75 -4.25 -1.30
C PRO A 29 -15.94 -4.06 -0.36
N ALA A 30 -16.36 -2.81 -0.14
CA ALA A 30 -17.47 -2.47 0.75
C ALA A 30 -18.87 -2.74 0.14
N SER A 31 -18.94 -3.35 -1.04
CA SER A 31 -20.21 -3.71 -1.70
C SER A 31 -20.82 -4.98 -1.11
N ALA A 32 -22.10 -5.23 -1.40
CA ALA A 32 -22.79 -6.47 -0.99
C ALA A 32 -22.06 -7.73 -1.49
N ASN A 33 -21.58 -7.72 -2.74
CA ASN A 33 -20.79 -8.83 -3.31
C ASN A 33 -19.41 -8.94 -2.64
N GLY A 34 -18.82 -7.80 -2.25
CA GLY A 34 -17.56 -7.76 -1.53
C GLY A 34 -17.63 -8.36 -0.12
N ALA A 35 -18.81 -8.50 0.47
CA ALA A 35 -18.99 -9.16 1.77
C ALA A 35 -18.68 -10.67 1.74
N ALA A 36 -18.75 -11.30 0.56
CA ALA A 36 -18.40 -12.70 0.38
C ALA A 36 -16.89 -12.93 0.18
N TRP A 37 -16.11 -11.86 0.01
CA TRP A 37 -14.66 -11.97 -0.18
C TRP A 37 -13.97 -12.40 1.11
N THR A 38 -12.91 -13.20 0.98
CA THR A 38 -12.16 -13.64 2.15
C THR A 38 -11.37 -12.48 2.74
N CYS A 39 -11.26 -12.47 4.08
CA CYS A 39 -10.46 -11.50 4.82
C CYS A 39 -9.10 -12.06 5.24
N ARG A 40 -8.58 -13.03 4.49
CA ARG A 40 -7.31 -13.68 4.80
C ARG A 40 -6.19 -13.01 4.02
N SER A 41 -5.12 -12.63 4.70
CA SER A 41 -3.94 -12.00 4.10
C SER A 41 -3.30 -12.88 3.02
N MET A 42 -3.40 -14.21 3.15
CA MET A 42 -2.87 -15.17 2.16
C MET A 42 -3.66 -15.21 0.86
N ASP A 43 -4.91 -14.73 0.87
CA ASP A 43 -5.74 -14.63 -0.34
C ASP A 43 -5.54 -13.27 -1.05
N GLY A 44 -4.58 -12.48 -0.57
CA GLY A 44 -4.22 -11.16 -1.05
C GLY A 44 -4.04 -11.12 -2.57
N GLY A 45 -4.92 -10.40 -3.25
CA GLY A 45 -4.81 -10.14 -4.69
C GLY A 45 -5.31 -11.24 -5.63
N MET A 46 -5.98 -12.27 -5.10
CA MET A 46 -6.76 -13.22 -5.90
C MET A 46 -8.21 -12.75 -6.09
N ASP A 47 -8.90 -13.25 -7.12
CA ASP A 47 -10.33 -13.00 -7.28
C ASP A 47 -11.13 -13.52 -6.08
N GLY A 48 -11.90 -12.63 -5.45
CA GLY A 48 -12.63 -12.94 -4.22
C GLY A 48 -11.77 -12.98 -2.96
N GLY A 49 -10.48 -12.65 -3.06
CA GLY A 49 -9.53 -12.58 -1.95
C GLY A 49 -9.32 -11.17 -1.40
N ALA A 50 -8.65 -11.06 -0.26
CA ALA A 50 -8.44 -9.78 0.40
C ALA A 50 -7.62 -8.80 -0.46
N VAL A 51 -7.81 -7.50 -0.22
CA VAL A 51 -6.91 -6.44 -0.68
C VAL A 51 -6.21 -5.83 0.53
N ALA A 52 -5.03 -5.25 0.36
CA ALA A 52 -4.23 -4.83 1.49
C ALA A 52 -3.44 -3.56 1.23
N ILE A 53 -3.14 -2.84 2.30
CA ILE A 53 -2.18 -1.75 2.30
C ILE A 53 -1.19 -2.05 3.43
N GLN A 54 0.10 -2.03 3.12
CA GLN A 54 1.17 -2.30 4.07
C GLN A 54 2.36 -1.40 3.75
N GLY A 55 2.60 -0.40 4.58
CA GLY A 55 3.67 0.57 4.33
C GLY A 55 3.42 1.31 3.02
N ASP A 56 4.40 1.21 2.11
CA ASP A 56 4.36 1.80 0.77
C ASP A 56 3.73 0.87 -0.28
N ARG A 57 3.15 -0.27 0.10
CA ARG A 57 2.56 -1.21 -0.86
C ARG A 57 1.04 -1.20 -0.79
N LEU A 58 0.39 -1.03 -1.93
CA LEU A 58 -1.03 -1.34 -2.11
C LEU A 58 -1.17 -2.61 -2.95
N GLN A 59 -1.88 -3.59 -2.42
CA GLN A 59 -2.19 -4.85 -3.09
C GLN A 59 -3.68 -4.86 -3.44
N GLY A 60 -4.00 -4.78 -4.73
CA GLY A 60 -5.34 -5.01 -5.25
C GLY A 60 -5.47 -6.42 -5.83
N VAL A 61 -6.63 -6.70 -6.44
CA VAL A 61 -6.86 -7.96 -7.17
C VAL A 61 -6.17 -7.91 -8.52
N GLY A 62 -5.27 -8.86 -8.77
CA GLY A 62 -4.51 -8.94 -10.00
C GLY A 62 -3.44 -7.85 -10.20
N ASN A 63 -3.34 -6.89 -9.28
CA ASN A 63 -2.37 -5.80 -9.37
C ASN A 63 -1.76 -5.41 -8.01
N SER A 64 -0.59 -4.80 -8.07
CA SER A 64 0.08 -4.23 -6.90
C SER A 64 0.80 -2.93 -7.26
N CYS A 65 0.85 -1.99 -6.33
CA CYS A 65 1.46 -0.69 -6.52
C CYS A 65 2.44 -0.36 -5.39
N LEU A 66 3.57 0.25 -5.74
CA LEU A 66 4.45 0.97 -4.84
C LEU A 66 3.99 2.43 -4.76
N LEU A 67 3.81 2.93 -3.54
CA LEU A 67 3.29 4.25 -3.24
C LEU A 67 4.43 5.16 -2.81
N THR A 68 4.65 6.23 -3.58
CA THR A 68 5.74 7.18 -3.35
C THR A 68 5.22 8.60 -3.31
N ASN A 69 6.08 9.53 -2.90
CA ASN A 69 5.81 10.98 -2.87
C ASN A 69 4.48 11.33 -2.18
N PRO A 70 4.28 10.97 -0.89
CA PRO A 70 3.04 11.27 -0.18
C PRO A 70 2.81 12.79 -0.10
N VAL A 71 1.62 13.23 -0.51
CA VAL A 71 1.15 14.61 -0.38
C VAL A 71 -0.15 14.61 0.39
N ASP A 72 -0.15 15.18 1.59
CA ASP A 72 -1.35 15.30 2.40
C ASP A 72 -2.34 16.30 1.79
N VAL A 73 -3.62 15.92 1.78
CA VAL A 73 -4.71 16.80 1.34
C VAL A 73 -5.15 17.64 2.52
N ARG A 74 -4.90 18.96 2.43
CA ARG A 74 -5.18 19.90 3.53
C ARG A 74 -6.63 19.81 4.00
N GLY A 75 -6.81 19.59 5.30
CA GLY A 75 -8.12 19.53 5.95
C GLY A 75 -8.89 18.23 5.73
N MET A 76 -8.22 17.19 5.22
CA MET A 76 -8.81 15.88 4.97
C MET A 76 -7.91 14.77 5.53
N SER A 77 -8.52 13.66 5.96
CA SER A 77 -7.79 12.43 6.29
C SER A 77 -7.44 11.66 5.02
N ALA A 78 -6.72 12.31 4.11
CA ALA A 78 -6.37 11.80 2.79
C ALA A 78 -4.94 12.14 2.39
N THR A 79 -4.30 11.23 1.67
CA THR A 79 -2.94 11.36 1.15
C THR A 79 -2.94 10.94 -0.33
N LEU A 80 -2.39 11.81 -1.17
CA LEU A 80 -2.19 11.57 -2.60
C LEU A 80 -0.77 11.04 -2.83
N TYR A 81 -0.65 9.99 -3.63
CA TYR A 81 0.61 9.33 -3.95
C TYR A 81 0.85 9.30 -5.46
N ASP A 82 2.13 9.20 -5.81
CA ASP A 82 2.54 8.69 -7.11
C ASP A 82 2.69 7.17 -6.98
N ALA A 83 1.93 6.43 -7.79
CA ALA A 83 1.85 4.98 -7.72
C ALA A 83 2.55 4.33 -8.91
N GLU A 84 3.52 3.46 -8.64
CA GLU A 84 4.15 2.59 -9.63
C GLU A 84 3.54 1.19 -9.53
N CYS A 85 2.73 0.82 -10.50
CA CYS A 85 1.90 -0.37 -10.46
C CYS A 85 2.37 -1.45 -11.44
N SER A 86 2.03 -2.69 -11.10
CA SER A 86 2.19 -3.87 -11.93
C SER A 86 0.93 -4.74 -11.88
N GLY A 87 0.49 -5.24 -13.02
CA GLY A 87 -0.67 -6.13 -13.14
C GLY A 87 -0.82 -6.63 -14.57
N GLU A 88 -1.34 -7.84 -14.74
CA GLU A 88 -1.63 -8.44 -16.07
C GLU A 88 -0.43 -8.45 -17.04
N GLY A 89 0.81 -8.52 -16.51
CA GLY A 89 2.03 -8.53 -17.33
C GLY A 89 2.51 -7.15 -17.79
N ALA A 90 1.88 -6.06 -17.34
CA ALA A 90 2.28 -4.69 -17.64
C ALA A 90 2.68 -3.92 -16.38
N THR A 91 3.51 -2.90 -16.56
CA THR A 91 3.77 -1.87 -15.56
C THR A 91 3.20 -0.54 -16.04
N TYR A 92 2.70 0.26 -15.09
CA TYR A 92 2.12 1.57 -15.37
C TYR A 92 2.28 2.48 -14.16
N THR A 93 2.20 3.78 -14.39
CA THR A 93 2.20 4.78 -13.32
C THR A 93 0.91 5.56 -13.32
N GLU A 94 0.47 5.95 -12.13
CA GLU A 94 -0.74 6.74 -11.96
C GLU A 94 -0.68 7.56 -10.67
N ARG A 95 -1.67 8.44 -10.49
CA ARG A 95 -1.90 9.18 -9.26
C ARG A 95 -3.05 8.49 -8.51
N LEU A 96 -2.83 8.16 -7.25
CA LEU A 96 -3.82 7.51 -6.42
C LEU A 96 -3.91 8.21 -5.06
N MET A 97 -5.12 8.48 -4.60
CA MET A 97 -5.38 9.01 -3.27
C MET A 97 -5.96 7.93 -2.37
N LEU A 98 -5.44 7.83 -1.16
CA LEU A 98 -6.01 7.05 -0.07
C LEU A 98 -6.68 8.01 0.90
N MET A 99 -7.93 7.74 1.27
CA MET A 99 -8.67 8.51 2.25
C MET A 99 -9.28 7.58 3.29
N LYS A 100 -9.26 7.98 4.56
CA LYS A 100 -9.98 7.26 5.61
C LYS A 100 -11.49 7.36 5.41
N SER A 101 -12.17 6.21 5.42
CA SER A 101 -13.62 6.17 5.47
C SER A 101 -14.11 6.31 6.92
N HIS A 102 -15.33 6.84 7.08
CA HIS A 102 -15.96 7.07 8.39
C HIS A 102 -16.17 5.79 9.21
N ASP A 103 -16.25 4.64 8.54
CA ASP A 103 -16.45 3.31 9.11
C ASP A 103 -15.13 2.57 9.42
N GLY A 104 -13.99 3.27 9.39
CA GLY A 104 -12.67 2.69 9.65
C GLY A 104 -12.03 1.99 8.44
N GLY A 105 -12.73 1.97 7.31
CA GLY A 105 -12.22 1.54 6.02
C GLY A 105 -11.31 2.56 5.33
N VAL A 106 -11.08 2.35 4.04
CA VAL A 106 -10.33 3.24 3.15
C VAL A 106 -11.09 3.44 1.85
N VAL A 107 -11.08 4.67 1.34
CA VAL A 107 -11.50 4.99 -0.02
C VAL A 107 -10.24 5.10 -0.87
N VAL A 108 -10.18 4.31 -1.94
CA VAL A 108 -9.09 4.32 -2.92
C VAL A 108 -9.59 5.07 -4.15
N ILE A 109 -9.00 6.23 -4.42
CA ILE A 109 -9.43 7.14 -5.47
C ILE A 109 -8.35 7.17 -6.55
N ARG A 110 -8.78 7.00 -7.80
CA ARG A 110 -8.00 7.06 -9.03
C ARG A 110 -8.66 8.05 -9.99
N ASP A 111 -8.02 8.35 -11.10
CA ASP A 111 -8.62 9.21 -12.13
C ASP A 111 -9.93 8.57 -12.65
N GLY A 112 -11.05 9.30 -12.50
CA GLY A 112 -12.38 8.85 -12.91
C GLY A 112 -13.01 7.72 -12.07
N TRP A 113 -12.37 7.23 -11.00
CA TRP A 113 -12.86 6.07 -10.24
C TRP A 113 -12.59 6.15 -8.73
N ALA A 114 -13.53 5.69 -7.91
CA ALA A 114 -13.34 5.55 -6.48
C ALA A 114 -13.89 4.21 -5.98
N ALA A 115 -13.08 3.49 -5.20
CA ALA A 115 -13.46 2.22 -4.59
C ALA A 115 -13.48 2.35 -3.06
N ASN A 116 -14.58 1.95 -2.44
CA ASN A 116 -14.69 1.86 -0.99
C ASN A 116 -14.25 0.46 -0.53
N TRP A 117 -13.31 0.43 0.41
CA TRP A 117 -12.77 -0.77 1.02
C TRP A 117 -13.14 -0.82 2.50
N ALA A 118 -13.92 -1.83 2.87
CA ALA A 118 -14.24 -2.11 4.27
C ALA A 118 -13.06 -2.83 4.91
N ARG A 119 -12.70 -2.43 6.13
CA ARG A 119 -11.66 -3.10 6.90
C ARG A 119 -12.09 -4.52 7.26
N CYS A 120 -11.17 -5.46 7.12
CA CYS A 120 -11.32 -6.81 7.66
C CYS A 120 -11.05 -6.77 9.18
N ASN A 121 -11.94 -7.40 9.95
CA ASN A 121 -11.81 -7.52 11.41
C ASN A 121 -10.87 -8.65 11.79
#